data_AF-A0A955ZEV4-F1
#
_entry.id   AF-A0A955ZEV4-F1
#
_cell.length_a   1.000
_cell.length_b   1.000
_cell.length_c   1.000
_cell.angle_alpha   90.00
_cell.angle_beta   90.00
_cell.angle_gamma   90.00
#
_symmetry.space_group_name_H-M   'P 1'
#
loop_
_entity.id
_entity.type
_entity.pdbx_description
1 polymer ?
#
loop_
_entity_poly.entity_id
_entity_poly.type
_entity_poly.pdbx_seq_one_letter_code
_entity_poly.pdbx_strand_id
1 'polypeptide(L)'
;MYDTRPLRIAFLFVATGLAACHHDERATRPPAAASAPPAAVGPASAIPAAPSPAAPEDAGPVAAPAPAPAVDATSCQLVEVPVVAPAPGCAPADARARASVELDLRKRYKVRSTGHKLVLDAGCDPLTSAPREIVIEGGSGHGGTLVLTQLSRNASAYDVRRLRWSEYHQRGLEIERASVPAAAVDAQLARVRAALLTTMREVEIPMPPGQGLGLSGTGSSMDYHSGITLRDAAGHALERHFSGYASEGLDELPIALASEALSRALASTKMTPDAANDGDRLFFAQRFANMARDPNVFWWVEERFVSMASVLGTRPVLPPLAALAKKNFAQASPEERRHRGAVKAIGAVLGFDAEGLSSSTVVRRAELACAH
;
A
#
# COMPACT_ATOMS: atom_id res chain seq x y z
N MET A 1 -23.49 62.33 7.26
CA MET A 1 -24.24 61.55 6.26
C MET A 1 -23.26 60.57 5.63
N TYR A 2 -23.28 59.32 6.08
CA TYR A 2 -22.39 58.26 5.55
C TYR A 2 -23.18 57.44 4.54
N ASP A 3 -22.65 57.36 3.32
CA ASP A 3 -23.20 56.63 2.18
C ASP A 3 -22.90 55.13 2.34
N THR A 4 -23.93 54.33 2.64
CA THR A 4 -23.87 52.88 2.77
C THR A 4 -24.34 52.24 1.47
N ARG A 5 -23.41 51.88 0.57
CA ARG A 5 -23.70 51.00 -0.57
C ARG A 5 -23.13 49.61 -0.31
N PRO A 6 -23.91 48.52 -0.45
CA PRO A 6 -23.39 47.18 -0.33
C PRO A 6 -22.70 46.75 -1.63
N LEU A 7 -21.45 46.28 -1.49
CA LEU A 7 -20.73 45.56 -2.54
C LEU A 7 -21.41 44.20 -2.77
N ARG A 8 -22.09 44.02 -3.90
CA ARG A 8 -22.56 42.70 -4.36
C ARG A 8 -21.39 41.98 -5.03
N ILE A 9 -20.72 41.11 -4.29
CA ILE A 9 -19.77 40.12 -4.84
C ILE A 9 -20.59 38.94 -5.35
N ALA A 10 -20.65 38.78 -6.68
CA ALA A 10 -21.20 37.60 -7.31
C ALA A 10 -20.20 36.44 -7.17
N PHE A 11 -20.52 35.45 -6.33
CA PHE A 11 -19.83 34.18 -6.31
C PHE A 11 -20.37 33.30 -7.44
N LEU A 12 -19.57 33.12 -8.48
CA LEU A 12 -19.79 32.11 -9.51
C LEU A 12 -19.37 30.75 -8.93
N PHE A 13 -20.34 29.93 -8.52
CA PHE A 13 -20.11 28.53 -8.20
C PHE A 13 -19.98 27.74 -9.51
N VAL A 14 -18.75 27.34 -9.86
CA VAL A 14 -18.52 26.28 -10.85
C VAL A 14 -18.56 24.95 -10.11
N ALA A 15 -19.69 24.25 -10.21
CA ALA A 15 -19.83 22.88 -9.74
C ALA A 15 -19.19 21.93 -10.76
N THR A 16 -17.93 21.57 -10.56
CA THR A 16 -17.32 20.41 -11.23
C THR A 16 -17.70 19.14 -10.48
N GLY A 17 -18.45 18.27 -11.16
CA GLY A 17 -18.95 17.00 -10.64
C GLY A 17 -17.83 16.06 -10.23
N LEU A 18 -17.82 15.71 -8.95
CA LEU A 18 -17.16 14.52 -8.43
C LEU A 18 -18.12 13.34 -8.59
N ALA A 19 -17.77 12.41 -9.48
CA ALA A 19 -18.42 11.11 -9.55
C ALA A 19 -18.06 10.31 -8.29
N ALA A 20 -18.96 10.32 -7.31
CA ALA A 20 -18.95 9.39 -6.20
C ALA A 20 -19.69 8.13 -6.62
N CYS A 21 -18.98 7.01 -6.78
CA CYS A 21 -19.60 5.70 -6.81
C CYS A 21 -19.95 5.30 -5.37
N HIS A 22 -21.13 5.71 -4.91
CA HIS A 22 -21.81 5.11 -3.77
C HIS A 22 -23.00 4.32 -4.28
N HIS A 23 -22.98 3.00 -4.06
CA HIS A 23 -24.19 2.19 -4.06
C HIS A 23 -25.03 2.59 -2.84
N ASP A 24 -26.23 3.09 -3.10
CA ASP A 24 -27.27 3.29 -2.08
C ASP A 24 -28.53 2.52 -2.53
N GLU A 25 -28.71 1.33 -1.96
CA GLU A 25 -29.99 0.63 -1.98
C GLU A 25 -30.80 1.06 -0.77
N ARG A 26 -31.61 2.12 -0.94
CA ARG A 26 -32.75 2.40 -0.07
C ARG A 26 -33.97 2.79 -0.89
N ALA A 27 -34.72 1.76 -1.30
CA ALA A 27 -36.09 1.94 -1.77
C ALA A 27 -37.01 2.28 -0.59
N THR A 28 -37.77 3.36 -0.80
CA THR A 28 -38.86 3.88 0.02
C THR A 28 -39.91 2.84 0.40
N ARG A 29 -40.27 2.77 1.69
CA ARG A 29 -41.37 1.97 2.23
C ARG A 29 -42.66 2.80 2.26
N PRO A 30 -43.76 2.39 1.61
CA PRO A 30 -45.08 3.01 1.78
C PRO A 30 -45.77 2.52 3.07
N PRO A 31 -46.80 3.25 3.56
CA PRO A 31 -47.43 3.00 4.85
C PRO A 31 -48.31 1.74 4.88
N ALA A 32 -48.40 1.14 6.07
CA ALA A 32 -49.10 -0.11 6.33
C ALA A 32 -50.63 0.03 6.21
N ALA A 33 -51.24 -0.85 5.41
CA ALA A 33 -52.68 -1.12 5.40
C ALA A 33 -52.94 -2.54 5.91
N ALA A 34 -54.11 -2.70 6.53
CA ALA A 34 -54.51 -3.80 7.41
C ALA A 34 -54.45 -5.22 6.80
N SER A 35 -54.17 -6.18 7.68
CA SER A 35 -54.01 -7.61 7.42
C SER A 35 -55.26 -8.29 6.88
N ALA A 36 -55.12 -8.98 5.75
CA ALA A 36 -56.02 -10.04 5.29
C ALA A 36 -55.36 -11.42 5.52
N PRO A 37 -56.13 -12.49 5.76
CA PRO A 37 -55.60 -13.83 6.07
C PRO A 37 -54.87 -14.47 4.87
N PRO A 38 -53.94 -15.42 5.11
CA PRO A 38 -53.03 -15.93 4.09
C PRO A 38 -53.75 -16.78 3.05
N ALA A 39 -53.65 -16.35 1.79
CA ALA A 39 -53.98 -17.17 0.62
C ALA A 39 -52.86 -18.18 0.34
N ALA A 40 -53.27 -19.33 -0.20
CA ALA A 40 -52.47 -20.52 -0.41
C ALA A 40 -51.14 -20.28 -1.15
N VAL A 41 -50.11 -20.98 -0.68
CA VAL A 41 -48.77 -21.06 -1.28
C VAL A 41 -48.89 -21.67 -2.67
N GLY A 42 -48.78 -20.81 -3.70
CA GLY A 42 -48.54 -21.24 -5.07
C GLY A 42 -47.08 -21.69 -5.27
N PRO A 43 -46.81 -22.53 -6.28
CA PRO A 43 -45.47 -23.09 -6.52
C PRO A 43 -44.46 -21.98 -6.82
N ALA A 44 -43.29 -22.10 -6.19
CA ALA A 44 -42.15 -21.21 -6.38
C ALA A 44 -41.79 -21.11 -7.86
N SER A 45 -41.95 -19.91 -8.43
CA SER A 45 -41.36 -19.60 -9.74
C SER A 45 -39.84 -19.68 -9.60
N ALA A 46 -39.24 -20.60 -10.36
CA ALA A 46 -37.80 -20.72 -10.47
C ALA A 46 -37.22 -19.39 -10.95
N ILE A 47 -36.36 -18.79 -10.14
CA ILE A 47 -35.50 -17.68 -10.56
C ILE A 47 -34.60 -18.25 -11.67
N PRO A 48 -34.59 -17.67 -12.89
CA PRO A 48 -33.67 -18.10 -13.92
C PRO A 48 -32.25 -17.95 -13.41
N ALA A 49 -31.48 -19.05 -13.47
CA ALA A 49 -30.07 -19.05 -13.12
C ALA A 49 -29.36 -17.90 -13.86
N ALA A 50 -28.59 -17.11 -13.11
CA ALA A 50 -27.70 -16.14 -13.72
C ALA A 50 -26.82 -16.85 -14.75
N PRO A 51 -26.59 -16.25 -15.94
CA PRO A 51 -25.68 -16.83 -16.92
C PRO A 51 -24.33 -17.05 -16.24
N SER A 52 -23.80 -18.27 -16.35
CA SER A 52 -22.44 -18.55 -15.90
C SER A 52 -21.51 -17.53 -16.57
N PRO A 53 -20.57 -16.93 -15.81
CA PRO A 53 -19.56 -16.07 -16.41
C PRO A 53 -18.90 -16.85 -17.54
N ALA A 54 -18.80 -16.22 -18.71
CA ALA A 54 -18.07 -16.79 -19.83
C ALA A 54 -16.69 -17.22 -19.33
N ALA A 55 -16.31 -18.46 -19.66
CA ALA A 55 -14.97 -18.95 -19.39
C ALA A 55 -13.97 -17.90 -19.92
N PRO A 56 -12.95 -17.54 -19.14
CA PRO A 56 -11.91 -16.63 -19.62
C PRO A 56 -11.39 -17.18 -20.96
N GLU A 57 -11.42 -16.35 -21.99
CA GLU A 57 -10.76 -16.67 -23.26
C GLU A 57 -9.34 -17.11 -22.92
N ASP A 58 -9.01 -18.29 -23.43
CA ASP A 58 -7.77 -19.01 -23.20
C ASP A 58 -6.59 -18.04 -23.40
N ALA A 59 -6.08 -17.50 -22.29
CA ALA A 59 -4.88 -16.68 -22.30
C ALA A 59 -3.78 -17.65 -22.67
N GLY A 60 -3.40 -17.62 -23.96
CA GLY A 60 -2.41 -18.52 -24.52
C GLY A 60 -1.17 -18.60 -23.62
N PRO A 61 -0.45 -19.73 -23.62
CA PRO A 61 0.62 -20.02 -22.69
C PRO A 61 1.56 -18.82 -22.58
N VAL A 62 1.63 -18.25 -21.37
CA VAL A 62 2.58 -17.19 -21.04
C VAL A 62 3.95 -17.74 -21.38
N ALA A 63 4.60 -17.15 -22.39
CA ALA A 63 5.93 -17.55 -22.79
C ALA A 63 6.82 -17.57 -21.54
N ALA A 64 7.55 -18.68 -21.35
CA ALA A 64 8.53 -18.76 -20.28
C ALA A 64 9.43 -17.52 -20.38
N PRO A 65 9.64 -16.78 -19.28
CA PRO A 65 10.43 -15.56 -19.31
C PRO A 65 11.80 -15.89 -19.90
N ALA A 66 12.24 -15.06 -20.85
CA ALA A 66 13.58 -15.17 -21.40
C ALA A 66 14.59 -15.22 -20.24
N PRO A 67 15.65 -16.06 -20.33
CA PRO A 67 16.69 -16.10 -19.31
C PRO A 67 17.21 -14.69 -19.11
N ALA A 68 17.20 -14.23 -17.86
CA ALA A 68 17.55 -12.86 -17.52
C ALA A 68 18.95 -12.53 -18.08
N PRO A 69 19.15 -11.35 -18.71
CA PRO A 69 20.49 -10.88 -18.98
C PRO A 69 21.30 -10.86 -17.68
N ALA A 70 22.59 -11.18 -17.77
CA ALA A 70 23.50 -11.18 -16.63
C ALA A 70 23.67 -9.74 -16.13
N VAL A 71 22.83 -9.32 -15.19
CA VAL A 71 23.11 -8.15 -14.35
C VAL A 71 24.43 -8.44 -13.67
N ASP A 72 25.36 -7.47 -13.65
CA ASP A 72 26.57 -7.52 -12.83
C ASP A 72 26.20 -7.40 -11.34
N ALA A 73 25.46 -8.41 -10.88
CA ALA A 73 24.95 -8.66 -9.55
C ALA A 73 25.89 -9.64 -8.84
N THR A 74 27.19 -9.59 -9.15
CA THR A 74 28.21 -10.50 -8.64
C THR A 74 28.29 -10.48 -7.11
N SER A 75 27.78 -9.44 -6.46
CA SER A 75 27.75 -9.32 -5.00
C SER A 75 26.37 -9.64 -4.41
N CYS A 76 26.34 -10.53 -3.41
CA CYS A 76 25.19 -10.72 -2.53
C CYS A 76 25.07 -9.65 -1.43
N GLN A 77 25.83 -8.55 -1.53
CA GLN A 77 25.60 -7.43 -0.65
C GLN A 77 24.15 -6.99 -0.82
N LEU A 78 23.42 -7.02 0.29
CA LEU A 78 22.16 -6.30 0.39
C LEU A 78 22.43 -4.92 -0.17
N VAL A 79 21.60 -4.50 -1.12
CA VAL A 79 21.69 -3.14 -1.65
C VAL A 79 21.50 -2.25 -0.44
N GLU A 80 22.61 -1.70 0.07
CA GLU A 80 22.57 -0.84 1.22
C GLU A 80 21.79 0.38 0.78
N VAL A 81 20.57 0.47 1.28
CA VAL A 81 19.84 1.71 1.26
C VAL A 81 20.63 2.61 2.19
N PRO A 82 21.32 3.65 1.69
CA PRO A 82 22.16 4.48 2.54
C PRO A 82 21.30 4.99 3.70
N VAL A 83 21.70 4.64 4.92
CA VAL A 83 21.08 5.17 6.13
C VAL A 83 21.58 6.60 6.25
N VAL A 84 20.83 7.53 5.68
CA VAL A 84 21.19 8.94 5.72
C VAL A 84 21.00 9.43 7.15
N ALA A 85 22.07 10.00 7.72
CA ALA A 85 22.03 10.63 9.03
C ALA A 85 20.90 11.67 9.06
N PRO A 86 20.23 11.87 10.22
CA PRO A 86 19.20 12.89 10.32
C PRO A 86 19.75 14.24 9.87
N ALA A 87 19.03 14.90 8.95
CA ALA A 87 19.44 16.17 8.39
C ALA A 87 19.70 17.19 9.53
N PRO A 88 20.80 17.97 9.50
CA PRO A 88 21.07 18.99 10.51
C PRO A 88 20.12 20.21 10.45
N GLY A 89 19.05 20.14 9.65
CA GLY A 89 18.03 21.15 9.53
C GLY A 89 16.67 20.50 9.42
N CYS A 90 15.78 20.87 10.34
CA CYS A 90 14.40 20.46 10.35
C CYS A 90 13.53 21.59 9.81
N ALA A 91 12.78 21.37 8.73
CA ALA A 91 11.78 22.34 8.29
C ALA A 91 10.41 21.99 8.92
N PRO A 92 9.64 22.96 9.42
CA PRO A 92 8.24 22.72 9.71
C PRO A 92 7.49 22.41 8.40
N ALA A 93 6.47 21.56 8.47
CA ALA A 93 5.56 21.35 7.35
C ALA A 93 4.88 22.66 6.92
N ASP A 94 4.52 22.77 5.63
CA ASP A 94 3.73 23.89 5.13
C ASP A 94 2.45 24.08 5.97
N ALA A 95 2.28 25.27 6.55
CA ALA A 95 1.22 25.52 7.52
C ALA A 95 -0.19 25.34 6.95
N ARG A 96 -0.39 25.70 5.68
CA ARG A 96 -1.69 25.56 5.00
C ARG A 96 -2.00 24.08 4.73
N ALA A 97 -1.02 23.33 4.23
CA ALA A 97 -1.14 21.90 4.01
C ALA A 97 -1.42 21.17 5.33
N ARG A 98 -0.69 21.52 6.41
CA ARG A 98 -0.91 20.96 7.75
C ARG A 98 -2.32 21.20 8.25
N ALA A 99 -2.81 22.45 8.22
CA ALA A 99 -4.16 22.77 8.66
C ALA A 99 -5.23 22.00 7.86
N SER A 100 -5.03 21.82 6.55
CA SER A 100 -5.93 21.03 5.70
C SER A 100 -5.92 19.55 6.06
N VAL A 101 -4.74 18.96 6.32
CA VAL A 101 -4.60 17.56 6.73
C VAL A 101 -5.25 17.33 8.10
N GLU A 102 -4.99 18.21 9.08
CA GLU A 102 -5.57 18.10 10.41
C GLU A 102 -7.11 18.12 10.37
N LEU A 103 -7.69 19.00 9.55
CA LEU A 103 -9.13 19.06 9.36
C LEU A 103 -9.69 17.74 8.80
N ASP A 104 -9.03 17.16 7.80
CA ASP A 104 -9.46 15.91 7.17
C ASP A 104 -9.31 14.70 8.11
N LEU A 105 -8.23 14.64 8.90
CA LEU A 105 -8.03 13.60 9.91
C LEU A 105 -9.10 13.66 10.99
N ARG A 106 -9.40 14.86 11.53
CA ARG A 106 -10.48 15.05 12.52
C ARG A 106 -11.87 14.69 11.97
N LYS A 107 -12.09 14.92 10.67
CA LYS A 107 -13.35 14.54 10.01
C LYS A 107 -13.49 13.03 9.88
N ARG A 108 -12.42 12.33 9.53
CA ARG A 108 -12.41 10.88 9.22
C ARG A 108 -12.31 10.00 10.46
N TYR A 109 -11.51 10.41 11.44
CA TYR A 109 -11.31 9.63 12.66
C TYR A 109 -12.46 9.85 13.65
N LYS A 110 -12.96 8.75 14.21
CA LYS A 110 -13.92 8.76 15.31
C LYS A 110 -13.20 8.26 16.55
N VAL A 111 -13.18 9.10 17.58
CA VAL A 111 -12.63 8.72 18.88
C VAL A 111 -13.41 7.52 19.39
N ARG A 112 -12.71 6.44 19.70
CA ARG A 112 -13.30 5.15 20.06
C ARG A 112 -13.41 4.99 21.56
N SER A 113 -12.45 5.52 22.29
CA SER A 113 -12.44 5.47 23.74
C SER A 113 -13.34 6.58 24.30
N THR A 114 -14.39 6.20 25.02
CA THR A 114 -15.20 7.17 25.76
C THR A 114 -14.29 8.03 26.65
N GLY A 115 -14.56 9.33 26.76
CA GLY A 115 -13.74 10.23 27.57
C GLY A 115 -12.35 10.53 27.00
N HIS A 116 -12.04 10.19 25.74
CA HIS A 116 -10.79 10.57 25.09
C HIS A 116 -10.99 11.71 24.08
N LYS A 117 -9.88 12.33 23.67
CA LYS A 117 -9.82 13.24 22.52
C LYS A 117 -8.69 12.85 21.58
N LEU A 118 -8.88 13.14 20.29
CA LEU A 118 -7.83 13.02 19.29
C LEU A 118 -6.85 14.21 19.38
N VAL A 119 -5.58 13.89 19.62
CA VAL A 119 -4.45 14.81 19.49
C VAL A 119 -3.70 14.48 18.20
N LEU A 120 -3.34 15.54 17.48
CA LEU A 120 -2.56 15.49 16.26
C LEU A 120 -1.27 16.26 16.53
N ASP A 121 -0.13 15.64 16.21
CA ASP A 121 1.17 16.30 16.29
C ASP A 121 1.82 16.28 14.92
N ALA A 122 2.55 17.33 14.61
CA ALA A 122 3.33 17.41 13.39
C ALA A 122 4.80 17.16 13.71
N GLY A 123 5.36 16.16 13.04
CA GLY A 123 6.78 15.90 13.03
C GLY A 123 7.57 16.94 12.25
N CYS A 124 8.86 16.67 12.21
CA CYS A 124 9.85 17.43 11.49
C CYS A 124 10.00 16.95 10.04
N ASP A 125 10.05 17.84 9.06
CA ASP A 125 10.32 17.46 7.68
C ASP A 125 11.85 17.34 7.42
N PRO A 126 12.35 16.13 7.11
CA PRO A 126 13.77 15.92 6.86
C PRO A 126 14.17 16.27 5.42
N LEU A 127 13.22 16.49 4.51
CA LEU A 127 13.54 16.70 3.10
C LEU A 127 13.99 18.13 2.84
N THR A 128 15.15 18.27 2.23
CA THR A 128 15.80 19.56 1.92
C THR A 128 15.43 20.09 0.54
N SER A 129 14.95 19.21 -0.35
CA SER A 129 14.48 19.56 -1.69
C SER A 129 13.22 18.78 -2.05
N ALA A 130 12.70 19.00 -3.26
CA ALA A 130 11.63 18.15 -3.80
C ALA A 130 12.12 16.68 -3.87
N PRO A 131 11.22 15.69 -3.63
CA PRO A 131 11.57 14.28 -3.74
C PRO A 131 11.99 13.93 -5.17
N ARG A 132 13.16 13.29 -5.29
CA ARG A 132 13.62 12.65 -6.52
C ARG A 132 13.00 11.27 -6.71
N GLU A 133 12.62 10.63 -5.61
CA GLU A 133 11.95 9.33 -5.62
C GLU A 133 10.75 9.35 -4.68
N ILE A 134 9.65 8.75 -5.14
CA ILE A 134 8.46 8.48 -4.34
C ILE A 134 8.13 7.00 -4.51
N VAL A 135 8.05 6.27 -3.41
CA VAL A 135 7.59 4.88 -3.39
C VAL A 135 6.25 4.84 -2.70
N ILE A 136 5.27 4.17 -3.30
CA ILE A 136 3.95 3.91 -2.76
C ILE A 136 3.77 2.40 -2.69
N GLU A 137 3.44 1.90 -1.51
CA GLU A 137 3.14 0.50 -1.25
C GLU A 137 1.67 0.38 -0.86
N GLY A 138 1.02 -0.67 -1.36
CA GLY A 138 -0.36 -0.98 -1.08
C GLY A 138 -0.60 -2.47 -1.16
N GLY A 139 -1.44 -3.03 -0.30
CA GLY A 139 -1.76 -4.45 -0.35
C GLY A 139 -2.94 -4.81 0.53
N SER A 140 -3.52 -5.99 0.29
CA SER A 140 -4.57 -6.57 1.13
C SER A 140 -4.21 -8.02 1.44
N GLY A 141 -4.27 -8.38 2.73
CA GLY A 141 -4.05 -9.75 3.19
C GLY A 141 -5.12 -10.69 2.64
N HIS A 142 -6.40 -10.32 2.81
CA HIS A 142 -7.54 -11.03 2.25
C HIS A 142 -7.53 -11.09 0.71
N GLY A 143 -7.16 -9.99 0.05
CA GLY A 143 -7.07 -9.94 -1.41
C GLY A 143 -5.85 -10.66 -1.98
N GLY A 144 -4.90 -11.08 -1.13
CA GLY A 144 -3.63 -11.65 -1.56
C GLY A 144 -2.87 -10.73 -2.52
N THR A 145 -2.94 -9.42 -2.31
CA THR A 145 -2.36 -8.41 -3.20
C THR A 145 -1.20 -7.66 -2.56
N LEU A 146 -0.21 -7.32 -3.39
CA LEU A 146 0.84 -6.36 -3.07
C LEU A 146 1.14 -5.53 -4.31
N VAL A 147 1.24 -4.22 -4.14
CA VAL A 147 1.50 -3.25 -5.20
C VAL A 147 2.64 -2.35 -4.73
N LEU A 148 3.69 -2.29 -5.54
CA LEU A 148 4.82 -1.39 -5.34
C LEU A 148 4.85 -0.41 -6.52
N THR A 149 4.63 0.87 -6.26
CA THR A 149 4.72 1.93 -7.28
C THR A 149 5.92 2.81 -6.97
N GLN A 150 6.82 2.97 -7.93
CA GLN A 150 7.94 3.91 -7.87
C GLN A 150 7.68 5.05 -8.85
N LEU A 151 7.88 6.28 -8.39
CA LEU A 151 7.94 7.47 -9.23
C LEU A 151 9.37 8.01 -9.15
N SER A 152 10.07 8.02 -10.26
CA SER A 152 11.43 8.56 -10.36
C SER A 152 11.42 9.89 -11.11
N ARG A 153 11.84 10.97 -10.44
CA ARG A 153 11.81 12.32 -11.01
C ARG A 153 12.89 12.47 -12.08
N ASN A 154 12.49 13.00 -13.24
CA ASN A 154 13.36 13.55 -14.26
C ASN A 154 13.14 15.08 -14.37
N ALA A 155 13.65 15.75 -15.41
CA ALA A 155 13.61 17.21 -15.51
C ALA A 155 12.19 17.81 -15.52
N SER A 156 11.21 17.14 -16.13
CA SER A 156 9.85 17.67 -16.33
C SER A 156 8.72 16.72 -15.93
N ALA A 157 9.05 15.46 -15.63
CA ALA A 157 8.10 14.40 -15.32
C ALA A 157 8.60 13.48 -14.21
N TYR A 158 7.72 12.60 -13.76
CA TYR A 158 8.10 11.39 -13.04
C TYR A 158 7.86 10.19 -13.94
N ASP A 159 8.88 9.35 -14.08
CA ASP A 159 8.75 8.03 -14.67
C ASP A 159 8.12 7.10 -13.62
N VAL A 160 6.97 6.54 -13.96
CA VAL A 160 6.18 5.69 -13.08
C VAL A 160 6.42 4.24 -13.45
N ARG A 161 6.80 3.44 -12.45
CA ARG A 161 6.90 1.99 -12.51
C ARG A 161 5.95 1.40 -11.48
N ARG A 162 5.17 0.38 -11.84
CA ARG A 162 4.33 -0.34 -10.90
C ARG A 162 4.54 -1.85 -11.04
N LEU A 163 4.82 -2.50 -9.91
CA LEU A 163 4.87 -3.95 -9.76
C LEU A 163 3.64 -4.38 -8.98
N ARG A 164 2.80 -5.25 -9.54
CA ARG A 164 1.58 -5.74 -8.88
C ARG A 164 1.63 -7.24 -8.79
N TRP A 165 1.33 -7.76 -7.62
CA TRP A 165 1.11 -9.18 -7.37
C TRP A 165 -0.32 -9.40 -6.92
N SER A 166 -0.98 -10.41 -7.47
CA SER A 166 -2.29 -10.87 -7.00
C SER A 166 -2.41 -12.39 -7.11
N GLU A 167 -2.57 -13.06 -5.96
CA GLU A 167 -2.89 -14.49 -5.93
C GLU A 167 -4.38 -14.75 -6.17
N TYR A 168 -5.25 -13.85 -5.67
CA TYR A 168 -6.70 -14.03 -5.74
C TYR A 168 -7.22 -14.15 -7.18
N HIS A 169 -6.63 -13.39 -8.11
CA HIS A 169 -7.01 -13.45 -9.53
C HIS A 169 -6.09 -14.36 -10.36
N GLN A 170 -5.19 -15.11 -9.74
CA GLN A 170 -4.18 -15.97 -10.40
C GLN A 170 -3.40 -15.24 -11.50
N ARG A 171 -3.23 -13.91 -11.40
CA ARG A 171 -2.56 -13.10 -12.41
C ARG A 171 -1.04 -13.09 -12.27
N GLY A 172 -0.53 -13.51 -11.11
CA GLY A 172 0.91 -13.47 -10.82
C GLY A 172 1.42 -12.03 -10.77
N LEU A 173 2.61 -11.80 -11.35
CA LEU A 173 3.26 -10.49 -11.40
C LEU A 173 2.83 -9.73 -12.66
N GLU A 174 2.26 -8.54 -12.48
CA GLU A 174 2.05 -7.55 -13.54
C GLU A 174 3.04 -6.39 -13.37
N ILE A 175 3.63 -5.93 -14.47
CA ILE A 175 4.50 -4.76 -14.50
C ILE A 175 3.89 -3.73 -15.43
N GLU A 176 3.76 -2.51 -14.94
CA GLU A 176 3.20 -1.40 -15.69
C GLU A 176 4.14 -0.20 -15.64
N ARG A 177 4.19 0.58 -16.72
CA ARG A 177 4.92 1.85 -16.77
C ARG A 177 4.04 2.99 -17.25
N ALA A 178 4.40 4.20 -16.84
CA ALA A 178 3.85 5.42 -17.40
C ALA A 178 4.80 6.61 -17.16
N SER A 179 4.38 7.78 -17.61
CA SER A 179 5.01 9.05 -17.25
C SER A 179 3.92 10.02 -16.79
N VAL A 180 4.17 10.73 -15.70
CA VAL A 180 3.25 11.75 -15.15
C VAL A 180 3.98 13.09 -15.08
N PRO A 181 3.35 14.21 -15.52
CA PRO A 181 3.98 15.53 -15.41
C PRO A 181 4.40 15.85 -13.97
N ALA A 182 5.60 16.38 -13.78
CA ALA A 182 6.13 16.68 -12.46
C ALA A 182 5.24 17.69 -11.72
N ALA A 183 4.68 18.66 -12.44
CA ALA A 183 3.75 19.64 -11.90
C ALA A 183 2.50 19.00 -11.24
N ALA A 184 1.99 17.89 -11.77
CA ALA A 184 0.82 17.21 -11.22
C ALA A 184 1.12 16.56 -9.86
N VAL A 185 2.31 15.96 -9.73
CA VAL A 185 2.80 15.37 -8.48
C VAL A 185 3.20 16.45 -7.49
N ASP A 186 3.95 17.46 -7.94
CA ASP A 186 4.45 18.58 -7.13
C ASP A 186 3.30 19.36 -6.47
N ALA A 187 2.18 19.53 -7.16
CA ALA A 187 0.98 20.16 -6.62
C ALA A 187 0.39 19.42 -5.39
N GLN A 188 0.68 18.13 -5.23
CA GLN A 188 0.21 17.33 -4.10
C GLN A 188 1.25 17.21 -2.97
N LEU A 189 2.53 17.45 -3.25
CA LEU A 189 3.63 17.13 -2.34
C LEU A 189 3.55 17.81 -0.98
N ALA A 190 3.12 19.08 -0.91
CA ALA A 190 2.98 19.77 0.37
C ALA A 190 1.98 19.06 1.29
N ARG A 191 0.87 18.59 0.71
CA ARG A 191 -0.16 17.83 1.44
C ARG A 191 0.31 16.42 1.81
N VAL A 192 1.02 15.74 0.90
CA VAL A 192 1.61 14.41 1.16
C VAL A 192 2.60 14.50 2.32
N ARG A 193 3.55 15.44 2.29
CA ARG A 193 4.53 15.67 3.35
C ARG A 193 3.83 15.96 4.69
N ALA A 194 2.89 16.90 4.71
CA ALA A 194 2.14 17.23 5.93
C ALA A 194 1.39 16.02 6.52
N ALA A 195 0.79 15.18 5.66
CA ALA A 195 0.12 13.96 6.10
C ALA A 195 1.12 12.93 6.68
N LEU A 196 2.23 12.65 6.00
CA LEU A 196 3.24 11.72 6.50
C LEU A 196 3.94 12.19 7.78
N LEU A 197 3.98 13.50 8.03
CA LEU A 197 4.52 14.07 9.27
C LEU A 197 3.51 14.08 10.41
N THR A 198 2.22 13.88 10.13
CA THR A 198 1.19 13.93 11.17
C THR A 198 1.13 12.60 11.90
N THR A 199 1.30 12.62 13.22
CA THR A 199 1.02 11.49 14.11
C THR A 199 -0.30 11.71 14.84
N MET A 200 -1.01 10.61 15.12
CA MET A 200 -2.31 10.64 15.78
C MET A 200 -2.23 9.86 17.08
N ARG A 201 -2.80 10.39 18.15
CA ARG A 201 -3.04 9.62 19.39
C ARG A 201 -4.36 10.02 20.04
N GLU A 202 -5.01 9.06 20.67
CA GLU A 202 -6.06 9.38 21.65
C GLU A 202 -5.41 9.68 22.99
N VAL A 203 -5.88 10.73 23.67
CA VAL A 203 -5.50 11.04 25.04
C VAL A 203 -6.75 11.12 25.91
N GLU A 204 -6.68 10.54 27.10
CA GLU A 204 -7.76 10.60 28.08
C GLU A 204 -8.04 12.05 28.49
N ILE A 205 -9.30 12.42 28.56
CA ILE A 205 -9.79 13.67 29.13
C ILE A 205 -10.04 13.39 30.61
N PRO A 206 -9.45 14.17 31.55
CA PRO A 206 -9.71 14.00 32.97
C PRO A 206 -11.22 14.04 33.24
N MET A 207 -11.77 12.94 33.76
CA MET A 207 -13.19 12.85 34.09
C MET A 207 -13.47 13.31 35.52
N PRO A 208 -14.66 13.87 35.79
CA PRO A 208 -15.15 14.07 37.14
C PRO A 208 -15.26 12.73 37.89
N PRO A 209 -15.07 12.71 39.24
CA PRO A 209 -15.23 11.50 40.04
C PRO A 209 -16.62 10.86 39.82
N GLY A 210 -16.66 9.55 39.60
CA GLY A 210 -17.90 8.77 39.52
C GLY A 210 -18.48 8.53 38.12
N GLN A 211 -17.88 9.04 37.05
CA GLN A 211 -18.24 8.63 35.69
C GLN A 211 -17.46 7.37 35.27
N GLY A 212 -18.17 6.32 34.86
CA GLY A 212 -17.60 5.12 34.25
C GLY A 212 -17.58 5.21 32.73
N LEU A 213 -16.55 4.65 32.10
CA LEU A 213 -16.43 4.56 30.64
C LEU A 213 -16.97 3.21 30.15
N GLY A 214 -17.97 3.24 29.27
CA GLY A 214 -18.35 2.07 28.50
C GLY A 214 -17.37 1.86 27.34
N LEU A 215 -16.87 0.63 27.20
CA LEU A 215 -16.13 0.19 26.02
C LEU A 215 -17.13 -0.45 25.05
N SER A 216 -17.27 0.11 23.86
CA SER A 216 -17.93 -0.57 22.74
C SER A 216 -16.98 -0.60 21.55
N GLY A 217 -16.66 -1.81 21.10
CA GLY A 217 -15.82 -2.03 19.92
C GLY A 217 -16.42 -3.16 19.10
N THR A 218 -16.90 -2.82 17.92
CA THR A 218 -17.15 -3.78 16.84
C THR A 218 -16.40 -3.27 15.62
N GLY A 219 -15.51 -4.10 15.07
CA GLY A 219 -14.71 -3.77 13.90
C GLY A 219 -14.62 -4.96 12.98
N SER A 220 -14.85 -4.74 11.69
CA SER A 220 -14.53 -5.70 10.64
C SER A 220 -13.01 -5.68 10.42
N SER A 221 -12.38 -6.86 10.45
CA SER A 221 -10.95 -7.02 10.25
C SER A 221 -10.62 -7.06 8.75
N MET A 222 -10.38 -5.89 8.15
CA MET A 222 -9.71 -5.85 6.85
C MET A 222 -8.22 -5.65 7.08
N ASP A 223 -7.43 -6.67 6.76
CA ASP A 223 -5.96 -6.59 6.75
C ASP A 223 -5.49 -5.94 5.44
N TYR A 224 -4.73 -4.87 5.59
CA TYR A 224 -4.10 -4.14 4.50
C TYR A 224 -2.72 -3.64 4.88
N HIS A 225 -1.99 -3.23 3.86
CA HIS A 225 -0.66 -2.67 3.94
C HIS A 225 -0.69 -1.37 3.15
N SER A 226 -0.10 -0.33 3.72
CA SER A 226 0.16 0.91 3.01
C SER A 226 1.50 1.47 3.43
N GLY A 227 2.29 1.92 2.48
CA GLY A 227 3.59 2.54 2.71
C GLY A 227 3.81 3.69 1.77
N ILE A 228 4.46 4.75 2.24
CA ILE A 228 4.96 5.82 1.39
C ILE A 228 6.36 6.19 1.84
N THR A 229 7.29 6.21 0.89
CA THR A 229 8.64 6.76 1.05
C THR A 229 8.79 7.95 0.12
N LEU A 230 9.19 9.11 0.64
CA LEU A 230 9.68 10.24 -0.13
C LEU A 230 11.18 10.33 0.06
N ARG A 231 11.96 10.49 -1.01
CA ARG A 231 13.41 10.67 -0.93
C ARG A 231 13.89 11.81 -1.81
N ASP A 232 14.65 12.73 -1.24
CA ASP A 232 15.21 13.88 -1.96
C ASP A 232 16.53 13.52 -2.68
N ALA A 233 17.09 14.47 -3.43
CA ALA A 233 18.34 14.23 -4.18
C ALA A 233 19.59 14.11 -3.27
N ALA A 234 19.52 14.61 -2.03
CA ALA A 234 20.56 14.48 -1.02
C ALA A 234 20.45 13.15 -0.24
N GLY A 235 19.41 12.36 -0.50
CA GLY A 235 19.16 11.07 0.13
C GLY A 235 18.36 11.15 1.42
N HIS A 236 17.95 12.34 1.87
CA HIS A 236 17.04 12.44 3.02
C HIS A 236 15.72 11.78 2.67
N ALA A 237 15.15 11.06 3.63
CA ALA A 237 13.92 10.30 3.42
C ALA A 237 12.87 10.62 4.50
N LEU A 238 11.62 10.69 4.06
CA LEU A 238 10.43 10.69 4.91
C LEU A 238 9.63 9.44 4.57
N GLU A 239 9.56 8.50 5.51
CA GLU A 239 8.93 7.20 5.30
C GLU A 239 7.91 6.91 6.41
N ARG A 240 6.72 6.45 6.00
CA ARG A 240 5.77 5.79 6.91
C ARG A 240 5.19 4.57 6.21
N HIS A 241 4.99 3.52 6.98
CA HIS A 241 4.23 2.35 6.55
C HIS A 241 3.32 1.89 7.70
N PHE A 242 2.30 1.15 7.34
CA PHE A 242 1.42 0.44 8.24
C PHE A 242 1.09 -0.90 7.60
N SER A 243 1.15 -1.96 8.40
CA SER A 243 0.61 -3.26 8.04
C SER A 243 -0.22 -3.72 9.23
N GLY A 244 -1.47 -4.10 9.00
CA GLY A 244 -2.33 -4.53 10.10
C GLY A 244 -3.80 -4.45 9.73
N TYR A 245 -4.64 -4.33 10.76
CA TYR A 245 -6.09 -4.29 10.62
C TYR A 245 -6.63 -2.86 10.66
N ALA A 246 -7.68 -2.59 9.88
CA ALA A 246 -8.38 -1.28 9.82
C ALA A 246 -8.96 -0.80 11.16
N SER A 247 -8.94 -1.67 12.17
CA SER A 247 -9.37 -1.34 13.52
C SER A 247 -8.46 -0.35 14.23
N GLU A 248 -7.28 0.01 13.73
CA GLU A 248 -6.39 0.90 14.49
C GLU A 248 -6.49 2.36 14.06
N GLY A 249 -6.49 2.63 12.74
CA GLY A 249 -6.77 3.94 12.12
C GLY A 249 -5.81 5.10 12.46
N LEU A 250 -5.20 5.12 13.65
CA LEU A 250 -4.29 6.18 14.11
C LEU A 250 -3.02 6.25 13.26
N ASP A 251 -2.42 5.10 12.93
CA ASP A 251 -1.21 5.05 12.11
C ASP A 251 -1.51 5.03 10.60
N GLU A 252 -2.61 4.38 10.20
CA GLU A 252 -3.00 4.28 8.80
C GLU A 252 -3.46 5.62 8.22
N LEU A 253 -4.38 6.33 8.87
CA LEU A 253 -5.12 7.42 8.23
C LEU A 253 -4.23 8.51 7.64
N PRO A 254 -3.11 8.92 8.26
CA PRO A 254 -2.19 9.87 7.64
C PRO A 254 -1.55 9.31 6.35
N ILE A 255 -1.20 8.03 6.33
CA ILE A 255 -0.64 7.34 5.14
C ILE A 255 -1.72 7.25 4.04
N ALA A 256 -2.95 6.89 4.40
CA ALA A 256 -4.08 6.84 3.47
C ALA A 256 -4.36 8.21 2.85
N LEU A 257 -4.34 9.30 3.63
CA LEU A 257 -4.49 10.66 3.11
C LEU A 257 -3.38 11.07 2.13
N ALA A 258 -2.13 10.69 2.43
CA ALA A 258 -0.99 10.90 1.54
C ALA A 258 -1.15 10.08 0.25
N SER A 259 -1.56 8.81 0.36
CA SER A 259 -1.79 7.91 -0.77
C SER A 259 -2.90 8.40 -1.68
N GLU A 260 -4.02 8.89 -1.13
CA GLU A 260 -5.09 9.51 -1.89
C GLU A 260 -4.64 10.74 -2.68
N ALA A 261 -3.77 11.57 -2.08
CA ALA A 261 -3.23 12.74 -2.76
C ALA A 261 -2.38 12.35 -3.98
N LEU A 262 -1.49 11.36 -3.81
CA LEU A 262 -0.70 10.82 -4.93
C LEU A 262 -1.57 10.10 -5.96
N SER A 263 -2.59 9.36 -5.52
CA SER A 263 -3.53 8.66 -6.39
C SER A 263 -4.29 9.64 -7.29
N ARG A 264 -4.66 10.83 -6.80
CA ARG A 264 -5.26 11.88 -7.63
C ARG A 264 -4.31 12.37 -8.73
N ALA A 265 -3.01 12.53 -8.43
CA ALA A 265 -2.03 12.91 -9.44
C ALA A 265 -1.84 11.82 -10.51
N LEU A 266 -2.00 10.55 -10.13
CA LEU A 266 -1.86 9.40 -11.01
C LEU A 266 -3.16 9.01 -11.73
N ALA A 267 -4.32 9.53 -11.34
CA ALA A 267 -5.62 9.07 -11.81
C ALA A 267 -5.83 9.18 -13.33
N SER A 268 -5.25 10.20 -13.97
CA SER A 268 -5.30 10.40 -15.43
C SER A 268 -4.15 9.72 -16.18
N THR A 269 -3.20 9.10 -15.46
CA THR A 269 -2.00 8.52 -16.05
C THR A 269 -2.33 7.15 -16.63
N LYS A 270 -2.20 7.01 -17.96
CA LYS A 270 -2.40 5.72 -18.63
C LYS A 270 -1.20 4.81 -18.37
N MET A 271 -1.40 3.80 -17.54
CA MET A 271 -0.43 2.74 -17.32
C MET A 271 -0.40 1.79 -18.52
N THR A 272 0.79 1.42 -18.96
CA THR A 272 1.00 0.48 -20.07
C THR A 272 1.69 -0.77 -19.53
N PRO A 273 1.16 -1.98 -19.80
CA PRO A 273 1.83 -3.23 -19.45
C PRO A 273 3.22 -3.30 -20.09
N ASP A 274 4.20 -3.84 -19.37
CA ASP A 274 5.57 -4.00 -19.85
C ASP A 274 6.21 -5.28 -19.30
N ALA A 275 7.33 -5.69 -19.90
CA ALA A 275 8.15 -6.78 -19.41
C ALA A 275 9.06 -6.33 -18.26
N ALA A 276 9.45 -7.30 -17.42
CA ALA A 276 10.43 -7.07 -16.36
C ALA A 276 11.79 -6.74 -16.94
N ASN A 277 12.43 -5.67 -16.45
CA ASN A 277 13.80 -5.30 -16.75
C ASN A 277 14.67 -5.22 -15.48
N ASP A 278 15.97 -4.98 -15.66
CA ASP A 278 16.93 -4.94 -14.56
C ASP A 278 16.62 -3.84 -13.54
N GLY A 279 16.04 -2.73 -13.99
CA GLY A 279 15.57 -1.67 -13.10
C GLY A 279 14.42 -2.10 -12.20
N ASP A 280 13.49 -2.93 -12.69
CA ASP A 280 12.39 -3.49 -11.87
C ASP A 280 12.94 -4.46 -10.83
N ARG A 281 13.90 -5.30 -11.23
CA ARG A 281 14.58 -6.25 -10.34
C ARG A 281 15.38 -5.55 -9.25
N LEU A 282 16.10 -4.48 -9.59
CA LEU A 282 16.84 -3.66 -8.63
C LEU A 282 15.89 -2.95 -7.66
N PHE A 283 14.83 -2.32 -8.16
CA PHE A 283 13.82 -1.68 -7.34
C PHE A 283 13.18 -2.69 -6.37
N PHE A 284 12.80 -3.87 -6.88
CA PHE A 284 12.26 -4.94 -6.06
C PHE A 284 13.25 -5.41 -4.98
N ALA A 285 14.51 -5.64 -5.32
CA ALA A 285 15.52 -6.07 -4.37
C ALA A 285 15.73 -5.06 -3.23
N GLN A 286 15.71 -3.76 -3.54
CA GLN A 286 15.76 -2.69 -2.53
C GLN A 286 14.55 -2.73 -1.59
N ARG A 287 13.34 -2.88 -2.12
CA ARG A 287 12.13 -2.96 -1.28
C ARG A 287 12.09 -4.26 -0.46
N PHE A 288 12.51 -5.37 -1.03
CA PHE A 288 12.63 -6.64 -0.32
C PHE A 288 13.60 -6.53 0.86
N ALA A 289 14.76 -5.87 0.67
CA ALA A 289 15.73 -5.64 1.74
C ALA A 289 15.19 -4.73 2.86
N ASN A 290 14.36 -3.73 2.53
CA ASN A 290 13.71 -2.90 3.54
C ASN A 290 12.69 -3.70 4.34
N MET A 291 11.82 -4.44 3.66
CA MET A 291 10.84 -5.32 4.27
C MET A 291 11.49 -6.34 5.22
N ALA A 292 12.57 -6.99 4.79
CA ALA A 292 13.25 -8.01 5.59
C ALA A 292 13.91 -7.46 6.87
N ARG A 293 14.13 -6.15 6.97
CA ARG A 293 14.69 -5.49 8.16
C ARG A 293 13.61 -4.95 9.11
N ASP A 294 12.37 -4.89 8.66
CA ASP A 294 11.28 -4.29 9.43
C ASP A 294 10.54 -5.36 10.25
N PRO A 295 10.63 -5.31 11.59
CA PRO A 295 9.97 -6.29 12.45
C PRO A 295 8.44 -6.14 12.50
N ASN A 296 7.89 -5.02 12.00
CA ASN A 296 6.46 -4.72 12.09
C ASN A 296 5.68 -5.10 10.82
N VAL A 297 6.35 -5.68 9.82
CA VAL A 297 5.69 -6.16 8.61
C VAL A 297 4.82 -7.37 8.95
N PHE A 298 3.53 -7.29 8.61
CA PHE A 298 2.64 -8.43 8.77
C PHE A 298 3.08 -9.60 7.90
N TRP A 299 2.91 -10.81 8.41
CA TRP A 299 3.36 -12.06 7.77
C TRP A 299 2.91 -12.19 6.31
N TRP A 300 1.70 -11.73 5.96
CA TRP A 300 1.17 -11.88 4.61
C TRP A 300 1.87 -10.93 3.64
N VAL A 301 2.36 -9.77 4.08
CA VAL A 301 3.14 -8.86 3.24
C VAL A 301 4.47 -9.53 2.88
N GLU A 302 5.17 -10.10 3.87
CA GLU A 302 6.40 -10.88 3.63
C GLU A 302 6.13 -12.06 2.68
N GLU A 303 5.00 -12.76 2.83
CA GLU A 303 4.59 -13.83 1.91
C GLU A 303 4.48 -13.33 0.45
N ARG A 304 3.90 -12.15 0.22
CA ARG A 304 3.80 -11.56 -1.13
C ARG A 304 5.17 -11.14 -1.69
N PHE A 305 6.02 -10.54 -0.87
CA PHE A 305 7.39 -10.23 -1.28
C PHE A 305 8.15 -11.51 -1.67
N VAL A 306 8.03 -12.59 -0.89
CA VAL A 306 8.64 -13.89 -1.20
C VAL A 306 8.10 -14.45 -2.51
N SER A 307 6.79 -14.38 -2.76
CA SER A 307 6.21 -14.81 -4.04
C SER A 307 6.76 -14.01 -5.22
N MET A 308 6.84 -12.68 -5.10
CA MET A 308 7.43 -11.82 -6.13
C MET A 308 8.92 -12.09 -6.37
N ALA A 309 9.66 -12.52 -5.35
CA ALA A 309 11.09 -12.83 -5.46
C ALA A 309 11.37 -14.02 -6.40
N SER A 310 10.41 -14.93 -6.59
CA SER A 310 10.55 -16.00 -7.57
C SER A 310 10.60 -15.51 -9.03
N VAL A 311 10.14 -14.29 -9.29
CA VAL A 311 10.11 -13.69 -10.63
C VAL A 311 11.12 -12.56 -10.77
N LEU A 312 11.15 -11.64 -9.79
CA LEU A 312 11.98 -10.43 -9.80
C LEU A 312 13.29 -10.56 -9.02
N GLY A 313 13.47 -11.66 -8.28
CA GLY A 313 14.64 -11.84 -7.43
C GLY A 313 15.94 -11.79 -8.20
N THR A 314 16.95 -11.24 -7.53
CA THR A 314 18.36 -11.20 -7.94
C THR A 314 19.21 -11.66 -6.75
N ARG A 315 20.52 -11.85 -6.94
CA ARG A 315 21.41 -12.31 -5.86
C ARG A 315 21.29 -11.53 -4.54
N PRO A 316 21.11 -10.19 -4.53
CA PRO A 316 20.91 -9.44 -3.28
C PRO A 316 19.71 -9.87 -2.42
N VAL A 317 18.70 -10.56 -2.97
CA VAL A 317 17.58 -11.08 -2.14
C VAL A 317 17.87 -12.44 -1.51
N LEU A 318 18.96 -13.11 -1.89
CA LEU A 318 19.30 -14.45 -1.36
C LEU A 318 19.55 -14.47 0.16
N PRO A 319 20.28 -13.51 0.78
CA PRO A 319 20.49 -13.55 2.23
C PRO A 319 19.18 -13.54 3.05
N PRO A 320 18.21 -12.63 2.83
CA PRO A 320 16.96 -12.66 3.59
C PRO A 320 16.08 -13.86 3.23
N LEU A 321 16.08 -14.35 1.98
CA LEU A 321 15.40 -15.60 1.62
C LEU A 321 16.00 -16.82 2.34
N ALA A 322 17.33 -16.91 2.41
CA ALA A 322 18.02 -17.97 3.13
C ALA A 322 17.73 -17.92 4.63
N ALA A 323 17.65 -16.72 5.22
CA ALA A 323 17.24 -16.55 6.61
C ALA A 323 15.81 -17.07 6.86
N LEU A 324 14.88 -16.85 5.93
CA LEU A 324 13.52 -17.41 6.00
C LEU A 324 13.50 -18.93 5.82
N ALA A 325 14.27 -19.45 4.86
CA ALA A 325 14.36 -20.90 4.59
C ALA A 325 15.06 -21.69 5.70
N LYS A 326 15.86 -21.04 6.57
CA LYS A 326 16.47 -21.66 7.76
C LYS A 326 15.50 -21.88 8.92
N LYS A 327 14.39 -21.15 8.94
CA LYS A 327 13.42 -21.25 10.04
C LYS A 327 12.70 -22.61 9.95
N ASN A 328 12.69 -23.35 11.07
CA ASN A 328 11.98 -24.61 11.20
C ASN A 328 10.54 -24.33 11.63
N PHE A 329 9.58 -24.90 10.91
CA PHE A 329 8.16 -24.72 11.20
C PHE A 329 7.46 -26.04 11.41
N ALA A 330 6.63 -26.11 12.45
CA ALA A 330 5.80 -27.26 12.75
C ALA A 330 4.42 -27.06 12.11
N GLN A 331 4.14 -27.84 11.06
CA GLN A 331 2.85 -27.96 10.34
C GLN A 331 2.26 -26.67 9.72
N ALA A 332 1.17 -26.85 8.95
CA ALA A 332 0.53 -25.95 7.97
C ALA A 332 0.15 -24.55 8.48
N SER A 333 1.16 -23.73 8.77
CA SER A 333 1.01 -22.36 9.24
C SER A 333 1.37 -21.35 8.15
N PRO A 334 1.03 -20.06 8.32
CA PRO A 334 1.57 -18.98 7.49
C PRO A 334 3.10 -18.98 7.41
N GLU A 335 3.78 -19.45 8.46
CA GLU A 335 5.22 -19.62 8.41
C GLU A 335 5.67 -20.70 7.42
N GLU A 336 4.99 -21.85 7.34
CA GLU A 336 5.33 -22.90 6.37
C GLU A 336 5.17 -22.41 4.93
N ARG A 337 4.14 -21.61 4.62
CA ARG A 337 3.98 -21.04 3.27
C ARG A 337 5.12 -20.11 2.91
N ARG A 338 5.54 -19.22 3.83
CA ARG A 338 6.71 -18.36 3.63
C ARG A 338 8.00 -19.15 3.46
N HIS A 339 8.18 -20.22 4.23
CA HIS A 339 9.32 -21.13 4.09
C HIS A 339 9.39 -21.77 2.70
N ARG A 340 8.30 -22.42 2.26
CA ARG A 340 8.23 -23.06 0.94
C ARG A 340 8.40 -22.04 -0.18
N GLY A 341 7.79 -20.87 -0.02
CA GLY A 341 7.96 -19.74 -0.93
C GLY A 341 9.43 -19.31 -1.03
N ALA A 342 10.14 -19.22 0.10
CA ALA A 342 11.54 -18.81 0.13
C ALA A 342 12.45 -19.86 -0.55
N VAL A 343 12.20 -21.15 -0.29
CA VAL A 343 12.91 -22.25 -0.97
C VAL A 343 12.72 -22.17 -2.50
N LYS A 344 11.47 -22.00 -2.95
CA LYS A 344 11.14 -21.85 -4.38
C LYS A 344 11.80 -20.61 -4.99
N ALA A 345 11.75 -19.47 -4.29
CA ALA A 345 12.37 -18.24 -4.75
C ALA A 345 13.90 -18.36 -4.87
N ILE A 346 14.57 -19.03 -3.94
CA ILE A 346 16.02 -19.31 -4.05
C ILE A 346 16.32 -20.14 -5.29
N GLY A 347 15.56 -21.21 -5.53
CA GLY A 347 15.71 -22.03 -6.74
C GLY A 347 15.57 -21.20 -8.02
N ALA A 348 14.53 -20.37 -8.08
CA ALA A 348 14.28 -19.49 -9.22
C ALA A 348 15.41 -18.47 -9.45
N VAL A 349 15.89 -17.81 -8.39
CA VAL A 349 16.99 -16.83 -8.47
C VAL A 349 18.30 -17.47 -8.93
N LEU A 350 18.54 -18.72 -8.53
CA LEU A 350 19.77 -19.45 -8.86
C LEU A 350 19.64 -20.34 -10.11
N GLY A 351 18.47 -20.37 -10.75
CA GLY A 351 18.24 -21.15 -11.97
C GLY A 351 18.25 -22.67 -11.77
N PHE A 352 17.74 -23.19 -10.65
CA PHE A 352 17.55 -24.62 -10.43
C PHE A 352 16.18 -24.96 -9.83
N ASP A 353 15.73 -26.19 -10.06
CA ASP A 353 14.51 -26.69 -9.43
C ASP A 353 14.79 -27.07 -7.96
N ALA A 354 14.20 -26.29 -7.05
CA ALA A 354 14.33 -26.52 -5.61
C ALA A 354 13.28 -27.50 -5.06
N GLU A 355 12.33 -27.94 -5.88
CA GLU A 355 11.28 -28.86 -5.44
C GLU A 355 11.87 -30.22 -5.05
N GLY A 356 11.43 -30.74 -3.90
CA GLY A 356 11.94 -32.00 -3.35
C GLY A 356 13.33 -31.95 -2.70
N LEU A 357 14.05 -30.83 -2.78
CA LEU A 357 15.33 -30.65 -2.06
C LEU A 357 15.09 -30.28 -0.60
N SER A 358 15.99 -30.73 0.29
CA SER A 358 15.97 -30.27 1.68
C SER A 358 16.27 -28.78 1.76
N SER A 359 15.63 -28.06 2.68
CA SER A 359 15.86 -26.62 2.89
C SER A 359 17.32 -26.33 3.22
N SER A 360 18.00 -27.23 3.94
CA SER A 360 19.45 -27.15 4.21
C SER A 360 20.31 -27.16 2.94
N THR A 361 19.93 -27.97 1.94
CA THR A 361 20.63 -28.03 0.65
C THR A 361 20.45 -26.73 -0.13
N VAL A 362 19.22 -26.22 -0.16
CA VAL A 362 18.85 -24.97 -0.87
C VAL A 362 19.55 -23.76 -0.23
N VAL A 363 19.51 -23.67 1.10
CA VAL A 363 20.21 -22.62 1.86
C VAL A 363 21.71 -22.66 1.61
N ARG A 364 22.35 -23.84 1.65
CA ARG A 364 23.79 -23.95 1.38
C ARG A 364 24.15 -23.46 -0.02
N ARG A 365 23.31 -23.71 -1.02
CA ARG A 365 23.53 -23.20 -2.39
C ARG A 365 23.41 -21.68 -2.44
N ALA A 366 22.44 -21.08 -1.76
CA ALA A 366 22.32 -19.63 -1.64
C ALA A 366 23.56 -19.01 -0.99
N GLU A 367 24.06 -19.61 0.10
CA GLU A 367 25.27 -19.14 0.79
C GLU A 367 26.51 -19.23 -0.10
N LEU A 368 26.68 -20.34 -0.85
CA LEU A 368 27.80 -20.50 -1.80
C LEU A 368 27.72 -19.49 -2.95
N ALA A 369 26.52 -19.21 -3.47
CA ALA A 369 26.33 -18.22 -4.52
C ALA A 369 26.61 -16.77 -4.05
N CYS A 370 26.69 -16.56 -2.74
CA CYS A 370 27.04 -15.28 -2.13
C CYS A 370 28.51 -15.18 -1.70
N ALA A 371 29.24 -16.29 -1.71
CA ALA A 371 30.67 -16.34 -1.42
C ALA A 371 31.56 -16.08 -2.64
N HIS A 372 30.97 -16.08 -3.85
CA HIS A 372 31.62 -15.96 -5.15
C HIS A 372 30.91 -14.91 -6.01
#